data_AF-A0A251PA75-F1
#
_entry.id   AF-A0A251PA75-F1
#
_cell.length_a   1.000
_cell.length_b   1.000
_cell.length_c   1.000
_cell.angle_alpha   90.00
_cell.angle_beta   90.00
_cell.angle_gamma   90.00
#
_symmetry.space_group_name_H-M   'P 1'
#
loop_
_entity.id
_entity.type
_entity.pdbx_description
1 polymer ?
#
loop_
_entity_poly.entity_id
_entity_poly.type
_entity_poly.pdbx_seq_one_letter_code
_entity_poly.pdbx_strand_id
1 'polypeptide(L)' 'MGIVSKAGDWAFKAFTAGLGITTIYLTATFSANVYKGLVWHNAQSKIEKEQSAEQAP' A
#
# COMPACT_ATOMS: atom_id res chain seq x y z
N MET A 1 -10.14 30.53 28.36
CA MET A 1 -10.08 29.19 27.73
C MET A 1 -9.19 28.30 28.58
N GLY A 2 -9.74 27.26 29.22
CA GLY A 2 -9.03 26.44 30.21
C GLY A 2 -8.02 25.48 29.58
N ILE A 3 -7.02 25.06 30.37
CA ILE A 3 -5.93 24.15 29.97
C ILE A 3 -6.47 22.82 29.41
N VAL A 4 -7.59 22.33 29.96
CA VAL A 4 -8.30 21.12 29.50
C VAL A 4 -8.77 21.25 28.04
N SER A 5 -9.23 22.43 27.63
CA SER A 5 -9.69 22.63 26.24
C SER A 5 -8.53 22.67 25.24
N LYS A 6 -7.33 23.11 25.67
CA LYS A 6 -6.13 23.10 24.81
C LYS A 6 -5.54 21.71 24.64
N ALA A 7 -5.52 20.89 25.70
CA ALA A 7 -5.03 19.52 25.62
C ALA A 7 -5.91 18.65 24.70
N GLY A 8 -7.24 18.81 24.77
CA GLY A 8 -8.17 18.12 23.89
C GLY A 8 -8.00 18.49 22.41
N ASP A 9 -7.80 19.78 22.12
CA ASP A 9 -7.55 20.26 20.74
C ASP A 9 -6.27 19.66 20.14
N TRP A 10 -5.18 19.66 20.92
CA TRP A 10 -3.92 19.04 20.50
C TRP A 10 -4.03 17.54 20.26
N ALA A 11 -4.69 16.82 21.17
CA ALA A 11 -4.90 15.37 21.03
C ALA A 11 -5.73 15.05 19.78
N PHE A 12 -6.82 15.80 19.55
CA PHE A 12 -7.66 15.62 18.37
C PHE A 12 -6.88 15.87 17.08
N LYS A 13 -6.12 16.97 17.00
CA LYS A 13 -5.32 17.30 15.80
C LYS A 13 -4.24 16.27 15.52
N ALA A 14 -3.51 15.82 16.55
CA ALA A 14 -2.49 14.78 16.41
C ALA A 14 -3.11 13.46 15.93
N PHE A 15 -4.26 13.09 16.49
CA PHE A 15 -4.99 11.89 16.09
C PHE A 15 -5.45 11.98 14.62
N THR A 16 -6.14 13.04 14.24
CA THR A 16 -6.63 13.23 12.86
C THR A 16 -5.48 13.31 11.85
N ALA A 17 -4.39 14.01 12.19
CA ALA A 17 -3.19 14.03 11.34
C ALA A 17 -2.56 12.64 11.21
N GLY A 18 -2.47 11.90 12.31
CA GLY A 18 -1.98 10.52 12.34
C GLY A 18 -2.83 9.58 11.47
N LEU A 19 -4.16 9.70 11.54
CA LEU A 19 -5.06 8.97 10.66
C LEU A 19 -4.81 9.31 9.19
N GLY A 20 -4.71 10.60 8.85
CA GLY A 20 -4.45 11.04 7.47
C GLY A 20 -3.14 10.46 6.92
N ILE A 21 -2.05 10.55 7.68
CA ILE A 21 -0.75 9.99 7.31
C ILE A 21 -0.84 8.47 7.13
N THR A 22 -1.49 7.78 8.07
CA THR A 22 -1.65 6.32 8.05
C THR A 22 -2.42 5.89 6.81
N THR A 23 -3.51 6.58 6.46
CA THR A 23 -4.29 6.29 5.26
C THR A 23 -3.44 6.46 4.00
N ILE A 24 -2.72 7.57 3.86
CA ILE A 24 -1.86 7.82 2.69
C ILE A 24 -0.80 6.71 2.57
N TYR A 25 -0.13 6.38 3.68
CA TYR A 25 0.91 5.34 3.69
C TYR A 25 0.33 3.98 3.28
N LEU A 26 -0.77 3.56 3.91
CA LEU A 26 -1.38 2.27 3.64
C LEU A 26 -1.87 2.19 2.19
N THR A 27 -2.57 3.22 1.70
CA THR A 27 -3.04 3.25 0.31
C THR A 27 -1.87 3.20 -0.66
N ALA A 28 -0.84 4.04 -0.50
CA ALA A 28 0.30 4.07 -1.40
C ALA A 28 1.05 2.74 -1.41
N THR A 29 1.35 2.18 -0.23
CA THR A 29 2.12 0.94 -0.13
C THR A 29 1.32 -0.27 -0.59
N PHE A 30 0.03 -0.34 -0.24
CA PHE A 30 -0.86 -1.41 -0.68
C PHE A 30 -1.00 -1.40 -2.21
N SER A 31 -1.30 -0.24 -2.81
CA SER A 31 -1.41 -0.11 -4.27
C SER A 31 -0.11 -0.49 -4.98
N ALA A 32 1.04 -0.05 -4.47
CA ALA A 32 2.34 -0.42 -5.03
C ALA A 32 2.60 -1.93 -4.94
N ASN A 33 2.27 -2.55 -3.81
CA ASN A 33 2.51 -3.98 -3.59
C ASN A 33 1.57 -4.86 -4.45
N VAL A 34 0.30 -4.48 -4.57
CA VAL A 34 -0.66 -5.14 -5.47
C VAL A 34 -0.20 -5.02 -6.92
N TYR A 35 0.20 -3.83 -7.37
CA TYR A 35 0.71 -3.64 -8.74
C TYR A 35 1.93 -4.52 -9.02
N LYS A 36 2.93 -4.50 -8.13
CA LYS A 36 4.12 -5.36 -8.27
C LYS A 36 3.76 -6.84 -8.30
N GLY A 37 2.83 -7.28 -7.44
CA GLY A 37 2.37 -8.66 -7.40
C GLY A 37 1.73 -9.11 -8.73
N LEU A 38 0.84 -8.29 -9.29
CA LEU A 38 0.21 -8.57 -10.58
C LEU A 38 1.22 -8.58 -11.74
N VAL A 39 2.17 -7.64 -11.75
CA VAL A 39 3.22 -7.59 -12.77
C VAL A 39 4.12 -8.83 -12.69
N TRP A 40 4.54 -9.22 -11.49
CA TRP A 40 5.36 -10.42 -11.28
C TRP A 40 4.61 -11.67 -11.74
N HIS A 41 3.36 -11.84 -11.32
CA HIS A 41 2.56 -13.00 -11.70
C HIS A 41 2.42 -13.10 -13.23
N ASN A 42 2.15 -11.99 -13.91
CA ASN A 42 2.08 -11.96 -15.38
C ASN A 42 3.43 -12.28 -16.04
N ALA A 43 4.54 -11.81 -15.48
CA ALA A 43 5.87 -12.12 -16.00
C ALA A 43 6.19 -13.61 -15.85
N GLN A 44 5.86 -14.22 -14.70
CA GLN A 44 6.04 -15.65 -14.49
C GLN A 44 5.21 -16.48 -15.48
N SER A 45 3.93 -16.15 -15.68
CA SER A 45 3.08 -16.86 -16.66
C SER A 45 3.61 -16.78 -18.09
N LYS A 46 4.27 -15.67 -18.48
CA LYS A 46 4.91 -15.54 -19.79
C LYS A 46 6.12 -16.48 -19.91
N ILE A 47 6.98 -16.49 -18.90
CA ILE A 47 8.17 -17.35 -18.87
C ILE A 47 7.78 -18.83 -18.90
N GLU A 48 6.79 -19.24 -18.09
CA GLU A 48 6.29 -20.63 -18.08
C GLU A 48 5.75 -21.06 -19.45
N LYS A 49 5.03 -20.17 -20.14
CA LYS A 49 4.50 -20.43 -21.47
C LYS A 49 5.60 -20.51 -22.54
N GLU A 50 6.60 -19.65 -22.46
CA GLU A 50 7.78 -19.67 -23.35
C GLU A 50 8.61 -20.93 -23.13
N GLN A 51 8.87 -21.33 -21.87
CA GLN A 51 9.57 -22.58 -21.55
C GLN A 51 8.79 -23.82 -22.01
N SER A 52 7.47 -23.85 -21.84
CA SER A 52 6.65 -24.95 -22.32
C SER A 52 6.58 -25.05 -23.84
N ALA A 53 6.72 -23.93 -24.56
CA ALA A 53 6.76 -23.91 -26.02
C ALA A 53 8.14 -24.30 -26.57
N GLU A 54 9.22 -23.98 -25.85
CA GLU A 54 10.59 -24.33 -26.21
C GLU A 54 10.95 -25.79 -25.84
N GLN A 55 10.26 -26.39 -24.87
CA GLN A 55 10.35 -27.81 -24.52
C GLN A 55 9.37 -28.72 -25.28
N ALA A 56 8.52 -28.18 -26.16
CA ALA A 56 7.69 -28.99 -27.03
C ALA A 56 8.55 -29.56 -28.19
N PRO A 57 8.51 -30.89 -28.44
CA PRO A 57 9.34 -31.56 -29.47
C PRO A 57 8.96 -31.18 -30.91
#